data_AF-A0AAQ0XTE9-F1
#
_entry.id   AF-A0AAQ0XTE9-F1
#
_cell.length_a   1.000
_cell.length_b   1.000
_cell.length_c   1.000
_cell.angle_alpha   90.00
_cell.angle_beta   90.00
_cell.angle_gamma   90.00
#
_symmetry.space_group_name_H-M   'P 1'
#
loop_
_entity.id
_entity.type
_entity.pdbx_description
1 polymer ?
#
loop_
_entity_poly.entity_id
_entity_poly.type
_entity_poly.pdbx_seq_one_letter_code
_entity_poly.pdbx_strand_id
1 'polypeptide(L)'
;MADSHSTPDTDQSGTERSLIVGYRPNVFDKSTPNIILSGKWLRAAGFDTGQQVTVKIMKGCIVLVAYNEQEQRLQDDYKRTKAKLIEIEDALAAIQTPRPGKRLAKSNTNHLA
;
A
#
# COMPACT_ATOMS: atom_id res chain seq x y z
N MET A 1 -47.08 -35.37 -13.37
CA MET A 1 -46.74 -33.95 -13.21
C MET A 1 -46.38 -33.76 -11.75
N ALA A 2 -45.10 -33.53 -11.42
CA ALA A 2 -44.64 -33.31 -10.07
C ALA A 2 -43.83 -32.01 -10.08
N ASP A 3 -44.27 -31.05 -9.28
CA ASP A 3 -43.77 -29.68 -9.26
C ASP A 3 -42.32 -29.61 -8.80
N SER A 4 -41.54 -28.82 -9.54
CA SER A 4 -40.15 -28.50 -9.24
C SER A 4 -40.07 -27.74 -7.92
N HIS A 5 -39.56 -28.40 -6.88
CA HIS A 5 -39.09 -27.71 -5.69
C HIS A 5 -37.75 -27.03 -6.00
N SER A 6 -37.80 -25.84 -6.61
CA SER A 6 -36.71 -24.88 -6.53
C SER A 6 -36.60 -24.44 -5.07
N THR A 7 -35.68 -25.05 -4.32
CA THR A 7 -35.14 -24.41 -3.13
C THR A 7 -34.45 -23.12 -3.60
N PRO A 8 -34.77 -21.95 -3.03
CA PRO A 8 -34.08 -20.73 -3.40
C PRO A 8 -32.60 -20.90 -3.09
N ASP A 9 -31.74 -20.33 -3.95
CA ASP A 9 -30.32 -20.16 -3.68
C ASP A 9 -30.17 -19.61 -2.27
N THR A 10 -29.67 -20.45 -1.37
CA THR A 10 -29.26 -20.02 -0.05
C THR A 10 -28.10 -19.06 -0.28
N ASP A 11 -28.42 -17.76 -0.27
CA ASP A 11 -27.47 -16.71 0.08
C ASP A 11 -26.58 -17.27 1.18
N GLN A 12 -25.28 -17.37 0.90
CA GLN A 12 -24.26 -17.85 1.84
C GLN A 12 -24.20 -16.89 3.03
N SER A 13 -25.18 -17.01 3.91
CA SER A 13 -25.34 -16.27 5.13
C SER A 13 -24.20 -16.68 6.06
N GLY A 14 -23.17 -15.84 6.08
CA GLY A 14 -22.24 -15.66 7.19
C GLY A 14 -21.60 -16.94 7.71
N THR A 15 -20.51 -17.38 7.09
CA THR A 15 -19.60 -18.29 7.79
C THR A 15 -18.88 -17.49 8.88
N GLU A 16 -19.48 -17.38 10.06
CA GLU A 16 -18.81 -16.93 11.28
C GLU A 16 -17.67 -17.91 11.60
N ARG A 17 -16.47 -17.39 11.85
CA ARG A 17 -15.29 -18.19 12.15
C ARG A 17 -14.65 -17.69 13.44
N SER A 18 -14.61 -18.55 14.45
CA SER A 18 -13.90 -18.25 15.71
C SER A 18 -12.40 -18.51 15.54
N LEU A 19 -11.58 -17.55 15.94
CA LEU A 19 -10.13 -17.60 15.86
C LEU A 19 -9.56 -17.15 17.22
N ILE A 20 -8.44 -17.74 17.62
CA ILE A 20 -7.74 -17.37 18.85
C ILE A 20 -6.58 -16.45 18.49
N VAL A 21 -6.46 -15.35 19.23
CA VAL A 21 -5.31 -14.44 19.12
C VAL A 21 -4.05 -15.20 19.56
N GLY A 22 -3.08 -15.31 18.67
CA GLY A 22 -1.80 -15.94 18.94
C GLY A 22 -0.71 -14.91 19.22
N TYR A 23 0.51 -15.40 19.45
CA TYR A 23 1.72 -14.58 19.48
C TYR A 23 2.49 -14.75 18.17
N ARG A 24 3.26 -13.73 17.79
CA ARG A 24 4.11 -13.79 16.60
C ARG A 24 5.17 -14.90 16.79
N PRO A 25 5.27 -15.89 15.88
CA PRO A 25 6.26 -16.95 16.00
C PRO A 25 7.62 -16.41 15.54
N ASN A 26 8.27 -15.64 16.39
CA ASN A 26 9.70 -15.41 16.29
C ASN A 26 10.26 -15.39 17.71
N VAL A 27 11.16 -16.33 17.98
CA VAL A 27 11.49 -16.92 19.29
C VAL A 27 11.82 -15.92 20.41
N PHE A 28 12.07 -14.65 20.06
CA PHE A 28 12.46 -13.57 20.96
C PHE A 28 11.36 -12.54 21.27
N ASP A 29 10.29 -12.43 20.48
CA ASP A 29 9.19 -11.47 20.74
C ASP A 29 7.85 -12.19 20.96
N LYS A 30 7.56 -12.44 22.24
CA LYS A 30 6.27 -12.98 22.72
C LYS A 30 5.36 -11.89 23.26
N SER A 31 5.74 -10.62 23.13
CA SER A 31 4.96 -9.49 23.65
C SER A 31 3.93 -8.99 22.63
N THR A 32 4.20 -9.21 21.34
CA THR A 32 3.36 -8.73 20.26
C THR A 32 2.22 -9.72 19.93
N PRO A 33 0.95 -9.36 20.14
CA PRO A 33 -0.19 -10.18 19.74
C PRO A 33 -0.34 -10.22 18.21
N ASN A 34 -0.85 -11.33 17.68
CA ASN A 34 -1.02 -11.55 16.26
C ASN A 34 -2.35 -12.28 15.97
N ILE A 35 -3.04 -11.86 14.91
CA ILE A 35 -4.25 -12.50 14.40
C ILE A 35 -3.98 -12.88 12.94
N ILE A 36 -4.10 -14.16 12.62
CA ILE A 36 -3.91 -14.67 11.26
C ILE A 36 -5.26 -15.12 10.71
N LEU A 37 -5.72 -14.45 9.66
CA LEU A 37 -6.85 -14.89 8.85
C LEU A 37 -6.30 -15.63 7.63
N SER A 38 -6.64 -16.91 7.49
CA SER A 38 -6.17 -17.72 6.37
C SER A 38 -7.26 -18.67 5.87
N GLY A 39 -7.18 -19.02 4.59
CA GLY A 39 -8.05 -19.99 3.95
C GLY A 39 -8.70 -19.49 2.65
N LYS A 40 -9.17 -20.43 1.84
CA LYS A 40 -9.82 -20.15 0.54
C LYS A 40 -11.09 -19.29 0.66
N TRP A 41 -11.70 -19.26 1.85
CA TRP A 41 -12.91 -18.49 2.14
C TRP A 41 -12.70 -16.97 2.06
N LEU A 42 -11.46 -16.48 2.19
CA LEU A 42 -11.16 -15.05 2.08
C LEU A 42 -11.54 -14.49 0.71
N ARG A 43 -11.31 -15.26 -0.37
CA ARG A 43 -11.72 -14.87 -1.72
C ARG A 43 -13.24 -14.75 -1.83
N ALA A 44 -13.98 -15.71 -1.26
CA ALA A 44 -15.45 -15.65 -1.25
C ALA A 44 -15.98 -14.45 -0.45
N ALA A 45 -15.24 -14.02 0.57
CA ALA A 45 -15.52 -12.81 1.35
C ALA A 45 -15.05 -11.50 0.67
N GLY A 46 -14.55 -11.56 -0.57
CA GLY A 46 -14.12 -10.38 -1.32
C GLY A 46 -12.70 -9.89 -1.02
N PHE A 47 -11.86 -10.73 -0.40
CA PHE A 47 -10.44 -10.44 -0.16
C PHE A 47 -9.56 -11.26 -1.10
N ASP A 48 -9.12 -10.64 -2.21
CA ASP A 48 -8.22 -11.26 -3.16
C ASP A 48 -6.73 -11.01 -2.86
N THR A 49 -5.86 -11.84 -3.46
CA THR A 49 -4.41 -11.70 -3.30
C THR A 49 -3.91 -10.44 -3.97
N GLY A 50 -3.11 -9.63 -3.25
CA GLY A 50 -2.57 -8.37 -3.75
C GLY A 50 -3.54 -7.18 -3.60
N GLN A 51 -4.77 -7.41 -3.16
CA GLN A 51 -5.73 -6.36 -2.88
C GLN A 51 -5.36 -5.59 -1.60
N GLN A 52 -5.52 -4.27 -1.67
CA GLN A 52 -5.37 -3.41 -0.50
C GLN A 52 -6.60 -3.51 0.40
N VAL A 53 -6.39 -3.45 1.72
CA VAL A 53 -7.43 -3.60 2.73
C VAL A 53 -7.27 -2.47 3.75
N THR A 54 -8.37 -1.81 4.10
CA THR A 54 -8.41 -0.88 5.23
C THR A 54 -8.72 -1.65 6.50
N VAL A 55 -7.93 -1.43 7.54
CA VAL A 55 -8.18 -1.95 8.89
C VAL A 55 -8.69 -0.79 9.76
N LYS A 56 -9.94 -0.88 10.21
CA LYS A 56 -10.50 0.06 11.20
C LYS A 56 -10.44 -0.60 12.57
N ILE A 57 -9.84 0.10 13.53
CA ILE A 57 -9.59 -0.43 14.87
C ILE A 57 -10.45 0.34 15.88
N MET A 58 -11.17 -0.40 16.70
CA MET A 58 -11.95 0.10 17.83
C MET A 58 -11.64 -0.76 19.06
N LYS A 59 -11.98 -0.27 20.26
CA LYS A 59 -11.77 -1.05 21.49
C LYS A 59 -12.56 -2.37 21.41
N GLY A 60 -11.85 -3.49 21.31
CA GLY A 60 -12.43 -4.83 21.20
C GLY A 60 -12.99 -5.21 19.82
N CYS A 61 -12.78 -4.40 18.78
CA CYS A 61 -13.31 -4.68 17.45
C CYS A 61 -12.33 -4.25 16.35
N ILE A 62 -12.16 -5.12 15.35
CA ILE A 62 -11.37 -4.87 14.15
C ILE A 62 -12.28 -5.10 12.95
N VAL A 63 -12.39 -4.11 12.08
CA VAL A 63 -13.15 -4.20 10.82
C VAL A 63 -12.17 -4.16 9.66
N LEU A 64 -12.21 -5.19 8.82
CA LEU A 64 -11.43 -5.32 7.59
C LEU A 64 -12.33 -4.98 6.41
N VAL A 65 -11.92 -4.04 5.58
CA VAL A 65 -12.67 -3.62 4.38
C VAL A 65 -11.74 -3.70 3.18
N ALA A 66 -12.09 -4.53 2.22
CA ALA A 66 -11.34 -4.63 0.97
C ALA A 66 -11.60 -3.39 0.10
N TYR A 67 -10.55 -2.86 -0.54
CA TYR A 67 -10.70 -1.73 -1.45
C TYR A 67 -11.47 -2.18 -2.70
N ASN A 68 -12.49 -1.41 -3.10
CA ASN A 68 -13.14 -1.66 -4.37
C ASN A 68 -12.21 -1.31 -5.55
N GLU A 69 -12.56 -1.74 -6.77
CA GLU A 69 -11.71 -1.51 -7.95
C GLU A 69 -11.41 -0.03 -8.21
N GLN A 70 -12.37 0.86 -7.95
CA GLN A 70 -12.20 2.30 -8.18
C GLN A 70 -11.20 2.89 -7.19
N GLU A 71 -11.32 2.52 -5.91
CA GLU A 71 -10.39 2.94 -4.85
C GLU A 71 -8.97 2.42 -5.11
N GLN A 72 -8.83 1.20 -5.63
CA GLN A 72 -7.52 0.66 -6.03
C GLN A 72 -6.89 1.47 -7.16
N ARG A 73 -7.64 1.70 -8.25
CA ARG A 73 -7.16 2.51 -9.38
C ARG A 73 -6.75 3.91 -8.94
N LEU A 74 -7.58 4.56 -8.13
CA LEU A 74 -7.31 5.89 -7.61
C LEU A 74 -6.01 5.90 -6.77
N GLN A 75 -5.79 4.86 -5.97
CA GLN A 75 -4.59 4.75 -5.16
C GLN A 75 -3.33 4.50 -6.00
N ASP A 76 -3.44 3.72 -7.08
CA ASP A 76 -2.33 3.49 -8.00
C ASP A 76 -1.99 4.75 -8.80
N ASP A 77 -2.99 5.50 -9.25
CA ASP A 77 -2.83 6.80 -9.89
C ASP A 77 -2.19 7.82 -8.95
N TYR A 78 -2.62 7.84 -7.68
CA TYR A 78 -2.02 8.69 -6.65
C TYR A 78 -0.54 8.33 -6.42
N LYS A 79 -0.20 7.05 -6.29
CA LYS A 79 1.19 6.58 -6.15
C LYS A 79 2.03 7.01 -7.36
N ARG A 80 1.52 6.82 -8.57
CA ARG A 80 2.21 7.20 -9.82
C ARG A 80 2.44 8.70 -9.91
N THR A 81 1.42 9.49 -9.58
CA THR A 81 1.50 10.96 -9.62
C THR A 81 2.49 11.46 -8.58
N LYS A 82 2.47 10.89 -7.36
CA LYS A 82 3.43 11.22 -6.30
C LYS A 82 4.87 10.90 -6.71
N ALA A 83 5.12 9.75 -7.34
CA ALA A 83 6.46 9.39 -7.82
C ALA A 83 6.98 10.40 -8.85
N LYS A 84 6.14 10.81 -9.80
CA LYS A 84 6.49 11.84 -10.78
C LYS A 84 6.80 13.19 -10.14
N LEU A 85 6.08 13.57 -9.08
CA LEU A 85 6.34 14.82 -8.37
C LEU A 85 7.73 14.81 -7.72
N ILE A 86 8.12 13.68 -7.12
CA ILE A 86 9.47 13.52 -6.55
C ILE A 86 10.54 13.67 -7.65
N GLU A 87 10.35 13.03 -8.81
CA GLU A 87 11.28 13.17 -9.95
C GLU A 87 11.41 14.63 -10.43
N ILE A 88 10.29 15.37 -10.47
CA ILE A 88 10.29 16.78 -10.87
C ILE A 88 10.99 17.64 -9.81
N GLU A 89 10.72 17.43 -8.53
CA GLU A 89 11.39 18.13 -7.43
C GLU A 89 12.91 17.92 -7.47
N ASP A 90 13.35 16.68 -7.69
CA ASP A 90 14.77 16.34 -7.82
C ASP A 90 15.41 17.04 -9.03
N ALA A 91 14.72 17.04 -10.17
CA ALA A 91 15.19 17.73 -11.38
C ALA A 91 15.28 19.26 -11.17
N LEU A 92 14.32 19.86 -10.47
CA LEU A 92 14.32 21.29 -10.14
C LEU A 92 15.47 21.64 -9.18
N ALA A 93 15.73 20.79 -8.18
CA ALA A 93 16.84 20.97 -7.25
C ALA A 93 18.19 20.96 -7.99
N ALA A 94 18.37 20.06 -8.96
CA ALA A 94 19.59 20.00 -9.76
C ALA A 94 19.84 21.28 -10.57
N ILE A 95 18.79 21.93 -11.07
CA ILE A 95 18.88 23.18 -11.85
C ILE A 95 19.22 24.38 -10.96
N GLN A 96 18.77 24.39 -9.70
CA GLN A 96 19.01 25.49 -8.75
C GLN A 96 20.41 25.47 -8.13
N THR A 97 21.20 24.40 -8.32
CA THR A 97 22.60 24.40 -7.88
C THR A 97 23.41 25.45 -8.66
N PRO A 98 24.10 26.40 -7.98
CA PRO A 98 24.91 27.40 -8.67
C PRO A 98 26.03 26.68 -9.44
N ARG A 99 26.06 26.81 -10.77
CA ARG A 99 27.20 26.36 -11.57
C ARG A 99 28.43 27.15 -11.10
N PRO A 100 29.50 26.51 -10.59
CA PRO A 100 30.73 27.24 -10.29
C PRO A 100 31.28 27.78 -11.60
N GLY A 101 31.12 29.08 -11.82
CA GLY A 101 31.62 29.78 -12.99
C GLY A 101 33.12 29.58 -13.10
N LYS A 102 33.58 29.03 -14.23
CA LYS A 102 35.00 28.99 -14.59
C LYS A 102 35.52 30.43 -14.58
N ARG A 103 36.31 30.80 -13.57
CA ARG A 103 37.15 32.00 -13.59
C ARG A 103 38.12 31.84 -14.77
N LEU A 104 37.86 32.56 -15.86
CA LEU A 104 38.83 32.71 -16.94
C LEU A 104 40.03 33.47 -16.35
N ALA A 105 41.15 32.77 -16.13
CA ALA A 105 42.38 33.37 -15.66
C ALA A 105 42.89 34.33 -16.75
N LYS A 106 42.77 35.64 -16.51
CA LYS A 106 43.47 36.65 -17.31
C LYS A 106 44.95 36.58 -16.93
N SER A 107 45.76 36.01 -17.83
CA SER A 107 47.22 36.13 -17.76
C SER A 107 47.60 37.58 -18.01
N ASN A 108 48.15 38.25 -16.99
CA ASN A 108 48.83 39.54 -17.17
C ASN A 108 50.33 39.27 -17.12
N THR A 109 50.99 39.38 -18.27
CA THR A 109 52.44 39.33 -18.41
C THR A 109 52.96 40.76 -18.31
N ASN A 110 53.43 41.16 -17.13
CA ASN A 110 54.21 42.39 -16.99
C ASN A 110 55.67 42.03 -17.24
N HIS A 111 56.19 42.43 -18.40
CA HIS A 111 57.60 42.38 -18.72
C HIS A 111 58.30 43.55 -18.01
N LEU A 112 59.24 43.24 -17.13
CA LEU A 112 60.12 44.21 -16.47
C LEU A 112 61.21 44.63 -17.47
N ALA A 113 61.47 45.92 -17.60
CA ALA A 113 62.68 46.50 -18.18
C ALA A 113 63.26 47.46 -17.15
#